data_AF-A0A131N0Z7-F1
#
_entry.id   AF-A0A131N0Z7-F1
#
_cell.length_a   1.000
_cell.length_b   1.000
_cell.length_c   1.000
_cell.angle_alpha   90.00
_cell.angle_beta   90.00
_cell.angle_gamma   90.00
#
_symmetry.space_group_name_H-M   'P 1'
#
loop_
_entity.id
_entity.type
_entity.pdbx_description
1 polymer ?
#
loop_
_entity_poly.entity_id
_entity_poly.type
_entity_poly.pdbx_seq_one_letter_code
_entity_poly.pdbx_strand_id
1 'polypeptide(L)'
;MYENLLVGCHEEWKEILMKALNTMDSDYLKQIQEDSHWLPGLNQLFSAFSLPLSQTQYILLGESPYPRKISANGYAFWDNSVGLLWSSTGLSKEVNRATSLRNWIKTLLIARGDLHGNTSQEAIAKINKSCLVQTAEDFFKGMMKKGILLLNASLIYSKGKVPYHARHWKPFMQNLFEQLAIRKPDVQLILFGKIAEKIPANKLLIGLVSEHPYNVSFITNQRVIEFFKPMDLLSYESN
;
A
#
# COMPACT_ATOMS: atom_id res chain seq x y z
N MET A 1 -8.39 21.22 15.19
CA MET A 1 -9.35 20.33 15.89
C MET A 1 -9.14 18.83 15.58
N TYR A 2 -8.11 18.43 14.81
CA TYR A 2 -7.91 17.01 14.45
C TYR A 2 -6.46 16.51 14.64
N GLU A 3 -5.63 17.26 15.36
CA GLU A 3 -4.20 16.92 15.56
C GLU A 3 -4.02 15.58 16.27
N ASN A 4 -4.97 15.21 17.14
CA ASN A 4 -5.02 13.92 17.81
C ASN A 4 -5.14 12.73 16.85
N LEU A 5 -5.65 12.93 15.61
CA LEU A 5 -5.71 11.88 14.60
C LEU A 5 -4.38 11.68 13.89
N LEU A 6 -3.49 12.68 13.92
CA LEU A 6 -2.23 12.67 13.18
C LEU A 6 -1.07 12.10 14.00
N VAL A 7 -1.37 11.39 15.10
CA VAL A 7 -0.36 10.70 15.90
C VAL A 7 0.33 9.64 15.05
N GLY A 8 1.66 9.64 15.03
CA GLY A 8 2.47 8.72 14.24
C GLY A 8 2.68 9.12 12.77
N CYS A 9 2.07 10.23 12.32
CA CYS A 9 2.42 10.83 11.03
C CYS A 9 3.76 11.54 11.11
N HIS A 10 4.53 11.52 10.03
CA HIS A 10 5.71 12.36 9.90
C HIS A 10 5.31 13.85 9.84
N GLU A 11 6.09 14.74 10.46
CA GLU A 11 5.77 16.17 10.61
C GLU A 11 5.48 16.87 9.27
N GLU A 12 6.21 16.49 8.22
CA GLU A 12 6.05 17.05 6.87
C GLU A 12 4.65 16.86 6.27
N TRP A 13 3.88 15.88 6.76
CA TRP A 13 2.52 15.64 6.29
C TRP A 13 1.46 16.43 7.04
N LYS A 14 1.73 16.88 8.28
CA LYS A 14 0.67 17.37 9.17
C LYS A 14 -0.13 18.51 8.58
N GLU A 15 0.51 19.48 7.96
CA GLU A 15 -0.20 20.61 7.34
C GLU A 15 -1.11 20.15 6.19
N ILE A 16 -0.64 19.25 5.33
CA ILE A 16 -1.41 18.69 4.21
C ILE A 16 -2.60 17.89 4.75
N LEU A 17 -2.37 17.02 5.73
CA LEU A 17 -3.39 16.16 6.31
C LEU A 17 -4.45 16.97 7.07
N MET A 18 -4.05 18.02 7.79
CA MET A 18 -4.98 18.93 8.46
C MET A 18 -5.88 19.66 7.45
N LYS A 19 -5.33 20.16 6.35
CA LYS A 19 -6.14 20.78 5.27
C LYS A 19 -7.12 19.78 4.67
N ALA A 20 -6.66 18.56 4.39
CA ALA A 20 -7.51 17.51 3.83
C ALA A 20 -8.62 17.08 4.81
N LEU A 21 -8.31 16.91 6.09
CA LEU A 21 -9.29 16.61 7.15
C LEU A 21 -10.36 17.69 7.27
N ASN A 22 -9.99 18.97 7.18
CA ASN A 22 -10.93 20.10 7.24
C ASN A 22 -11.92 20.14 6.05
N THR A 23 -11.71 19.34 5.00
CA THR A 23 -12.68 19.20 3.88
C THR A 23 -13.74 18.14 4.11
N MET A 24 -13.57 17.31 5.14
CA MET A 24 -14.49 16.22 5.44
C MET A 24 -15.69 16.69 6.25
N ASP A 25 -16.75 15.89 6.22
CA ASP A 25 -17.92 16.03 7.08
C ASP A 25 -17.51 15.92 8.57
N SER A 26 -17.81 16.95 9.35
CA SER A 26 -17.42 17.04 10.77
C SER A 26 -18.14 16.02 11.65
N ASP A 27 -19.39 15.67 11.34
CA ASP A 27 -20.16 14.68 12.09
C ASP A 27 -19.60 13.28 11.84
N TYR A 28 -19.20 13.00 10.61
CA TYR A 28 -18.48 11.77 10.28
C TYR A 28 -17.13 11.68 11.01
N LEU A 29 -16.34 12.77 11.04
CA LEU A 29 -15.08 12.81 11.78
C LEU A 29 -15.26 12.64 13.28
N LYS A 30 -16.34 13.19 13.85
CA LYS A 30 -16.70 12.98 15.26
C LYS A 30 -17.09 11.52 15.50
N GLN A 31 -17.92 10.95 14.63
CA GLN A 31 -18.37 9.56 14.73
C GLN A 31 -17.20 8.57 14.74
N ILE A 32 -16.21 8.72 13.84
CA ILE A 32 -15.07 7.77 13.80
C ILE A 32 -14.14 7.92 15.01
N GLN A 33 -14.16 9.06 15.69
CA GLN A 33 -13.41 9.29 16.93
C GLN A 33 -14.08 8.67 18.16
N GLU A 34 -15.41 8.67 18.18
CA GLU A 34 -16.20 8.12 19.27
C GLU A 34 -16.44 6.60 19.12
N ASP A 35 -16.48 6.09 17.88
CA ASP A 35 -16.67 4.68 17.59
C ASP A 35 -15.33 3.91 17.55
N SER A 36 -15.34 2.68 18.06
CA SER A 36 -14.21 1.74 18.01
C SER A 36 -14.48 0.51 17.11
N HIS A 37 -15.67 0.41 16.50
CA HIS A 37 -16.10 -0.73 15.66
C HIS A 37 -15.74 -0.54 14.17
N TRP A 38 -14.50 -0.18 13.92
CA TRP A 38 -13.94 -0.07 12.57
C TRP A 38 -12.44 -0.38 12.58
N LEU A 39 -11.91 -0.73 11.42
CA LEU A 39 -10.50 -1.08 11.23
C LEU A 39 -9.77 0.02 10.43
N PRO A 40 -8.48 0.28 10.72
CA PRO A 40 -7.62 -0.41 11.70
C PRO A 40 -7.75 0.10 13.16
N GLY A 41 -8.51 1.17 13.38
CA GLY A 41 -8.59 1.91 14.64
C GLY A 41 -7.78 3.21 14.61
N LEU A 42 -8.05 4.12 15.54
CA LEU A 42 -7.55 5.50 15.53
C LEU A 42 -6.02 5.60 15.46
N ASN A 43 -5.31 4.82 16.28
CA ASN A 43 -3.84 4.86 16.35
C ASN A 43 -3.14 4.45 15.05
N GLN A 44 -3.86 3.83 14.12
CA GLN A 44 -3.32 3.33 12.86
C GLN A 44 -4.01 3.96 11.64
N LEU A 45 -4.87 4.96 11.86
CA LEU A 45 -5.66 5.57 10.80
C LEU A 45 -4.79 6.20 9.70
N PHE A 46 -3.68 6.81 10.10
CA PHE A 46 -2.75 7.50 9.22
C PHE A 46 -1.35 6.85 9.18
N SER A 47 -1.22 5.56 9.53
CA SER A 47 0.08 4.86 9.59
C SER A 47 0.93 5.02 8.32
N ALA A 48 0.30 5.00 7.13
CA ALA A 48 0.97 5.19 5.84
C ALA A 48 1.85 6.46 5.82
N PHE A 49 1.39 7.55 6.44
CA PHE A 49 2.06 8.84 6.47
C PHE A 49 3.23 8.92 7.49
N SER A 50 3.65 7.78 8.04
CA SER A 50 4.93 7.67 8.74
C SER A 50 6.14 7.80 7.79
N LEU A 51 5.96 7.53 6.49
CA LEU A 51 6.95 7.84 5.46
C LEU A 51 7.05 9.36 5.27
N PRO A 52 8.22 10.00 5.36
CA PRO A 52 8.37 11.43 5.09
C PRO A 52 7.87 11.84 3.70
N LEU A 53 7.29 13.04 3.58
CA LEU A 53 6.86 13.59 2.30
C LEU A 53 8.05 13.78 1.38
N SER A 54 9.18 14.24 1.90
CA SER A 54 10.45 14.42 1.19
C SER A 54 10.92 13.12 0.52
N GLN A 55 10.78 11.97 1.20
CA GLN A 55 11.14 10.65 0.71
C GLN A 55 10.10 9.99 -0.22
N THR A 56 8.84 10.45 -0.20
CA THR A 56 7.75 9.82 -0.96
C THR A 56 7.88 10.04 -2.47
N GLN A 57 8.22 9.02 -3.25
CA GLN A 57 8.31 9.12 -4.72
C GLN A 57 7.04 8.60 -5.40
N TYR A 58 6.43 7.57 -4.82
CA TYR A 58 5.27 6.89 -5.35
C TYR A 58 4.17 6.77 -4.30
N ILE A 59 2.92 6.81 -4.73
CA ILE A 59 1.76 6.47 -3.90
C ILE A 59 1.08 5.25 -4.52
N LEU A 60 1.18 4.11 -3.84
CA LEU A 60 0.46 2.90 -4.20
C LEU A 60 -0.93 2.91 -3.56
N LEU A 61 -1.97 2.99 -4.40
CA LEU A 61 -3.35 3.10 -3.93
C LEU A 61 -4.05 1.74 -3.78
N GLY A 62 -4.47 1.45 -2.55
CA GLY A 62 -5.44 0.41 -2.22
C GLY A 62 -6.87 0.94 -2.14
N GLU A 63 -7.86 0.04 -2.03
CA GLU A 63 -9.26 0.46 -1.89
C GLU A 63 -9.62 0.82 -0.44
N SER A 64 -9.41 -0.10 0.49
CA SER A 64 -9.72 0.04 1.91
C SER A 64 -8.92 -0.97 2.76
N PRO A 65 -8.82 -0.79 4.09
CA PRO A 65 -8.15 -1.75 4.97
C PRO A 65 -8.71 -3.17 4.85
N TYR A 66 -7.88 -4.16 5.19
CA TYR A 66 -8.31 -5.55 5.25
C TYR A 66 -9.49 -5.75 6.20
N PRO A 67 -10.43 -6.68 5.91
CA PRO A 67 -11.62 -6.88 6.71
C PRO A 67 -11.40 -7.64 8.03
N ARG A 68 -10.14 -7.90 8.39
CA ARG A 68 -9.73 -8.67 9.59
C ARG A 68 -8.87 -7.79 10.48
N LYS A 69 -9.16 -7.79 11.79
CA LYS A 69 -8.44 -7.00 12.79
C LYS A 69 -6.93 -7.29 12.81
N ILE A 70 -6.55 -8.56 12.69
CA ILE A 70 -5.13 -8.97 12.66
C ILE A 70 -4.39 -8.53 11.39
N SER A 71 -5.11 -8.23 10.30
CA SER A 71 -4.55 -7.86 8.99
C SER A 71 -4.49 -6.35 8.78
N ALA A 72 -5.47 -5.60 9.29
CA ALA A 72 -5.56 -4.15 9.07
C ALA A 72 -4.58 -3.39 9.98
N ASN A 73 -3.57 -2.75 9.38
CA ASN A 73 -2.50 -2.03 10.09
C ASN A 73 -2.34 -0.56 9.67
N GLY A 74 -3.24 -0.04 8.84
CA GLY A 74 -3.17 1.34 8.32
C GLY A 74 -2.37 1.53 7.04
N TYR A 75 -1.86 0.44 6.43
CA TYR A 75 -1.13 0.48 5.17
C TYR A 75 -1.92 -0.27 4.08
N ALA A 76 -1.89 0.23 2.84
CA ALA A 76 -2.44 -0.50 1.70
C ALA A 76 -1.58 -1.73 1.38
N PHE A 77 -2.21 -2.82 0.90
CA PHE A 77 -1.58 -4.08 0.49
C PHE A 77 -0.82 -4.87 1.58
N TRP A 78 -0.52 -4.28 2.74
CA TRP A 78 0.18 -4.94 3.83
C TRP A 78 -0.78 -5.71 4.72
N ASP A 79 -0.91 -7.01 4.47
CA ASP A 79 -1.63 -7.91 5.38
C ASP A 79 -0.76 -8.23 6.60
N ASN A 80 -1.04 -7.60 7.73
CA ASN A 80 -0.28 -7.75 8.96
C ASN A 80 -0.32 -9.17 9.57
N SER A 81 -1.19 -10.06 9.07
CA SER A 81 -1.20 -11.47 9.49
C SER A 81 -0.15 -12.33 8.79
N VAL A 82 0.52 -11.80 7.76
CA VAL A 82 1.60 -12.49 7.05
C VAL A 82 2.92 -12.22 7.78
N GLY A 83 3.53 -13.28 8.32
CA GLY A 83 4.86 -13.22 8.95
C GLY A 83 5.98 -13.49 7.95
N LEU A 84 6.53 -14.70 7.98
CA LEU A 84 7.59 -15.13 7.08
C LEU A 84 7.10 -15.19 5.63
N LEU A 85 7.94 -14.75 4.68
CA LEU A 85 7.64 -14.84 3.25
C LEU A 85 7.89 -16.24 2.70
N TRP A 86 8.85 -16.94 3.28
CA TRP A 86 9.41 -18.18 2.75
C TRP A 86 9.12 -19.38 3.63
N SER A 87 9.20 -20.56 3.03
CA SER A 87 9.21 -21.85 3.69
C SER A 87 10.25 -22.76 3.04
N SER A 88 10.50 -23.94 3.61
CA SER A 88 11.36 -24.94 2.98
C SER A 88 10.86 -25.41 1.62
N THR A 89 9.57 -25.23 1.32
CA THR A 89 8.93 -25.62 0.06
C THR A 89 8.61 -24.45 -0.87
N GLY A 90 9.11 -23.24 -0.58
CA GLY A 90 8.94 -22.07 -1.44
C GLY A 90 8.43 -20.85 -0.68
N LEU A 91 7.24 -20.35 -1.03
CA LEU A 91 6.51 -19.31 -0.29
C LEU A 91 5.85 -19.90 0.96
N SER A 92 5.67 -19.09 1.99
CA SER A 92 4.93 -19.48 3.19
C SER A 92 3.45 -19.76 2.91
N LYS A 93 2.78 -20.40 3.85
CA LYS A 93 1.35 -20.71 3.78
C LYS A 93 0.51 -19.43 3.77
N GLU A 94 0.92 -18.45 4.56
CA GLU A 94 0.28 -17.15 4.73
C GLU A 94 0.39 -16.34 3.43
N VAL A 95 1.58 -16.28 2.83
CA VAL A 95 1.77 -15.67 1.51
C VAL A 95 0.90 -16.37 0.47
N ASN A 96 0.87 -17.71 0.43
CA ASN A 96 0.07 -18.44 -0.55
C ASN A 96 -1.44 -18.18 -0.46
N ARG A 97 -1.95 -17.94 0.76
CA ARG A 97 -3.34 -17.55 1.03
C ARG A 97 -3.62 -16.09 0.64
N ALA A 98 -2.64 -15.21 0.77
CA ALA A 98 -2.71 -13.82 0.33
C ALA A 98 -2.44 -13.72 -1.19
N THR A 99 -3.42 -14.13 -2.02
CA THR A 99 -3.29 -14.24 -3.49
C THR A 99 -2.58 -13.06 -4.16
N SER A 100 -2.93 -11.81 -3.79
CA SER A 100 -2.28 -10.62 -4.34
C SER A 100 -0.78 -10.55 -3.99
N LEU A 101 -0.43 -10.74 -2.72
CA LEU A 101 0.97 -10.74 -2.27
C LEU A 101 1.75 -11.89 -2.90
N ARG A 102 1.16 -13.08 -2.99
CA ARG A 102 1.76 -14.24 -3.67
C ARG A 102 2.16 -13.92 -5.10
N ASN A 103 1.23 -13.39 -5.89
CA ASN A 103 1.48 -13.08 -7.29
C ASN A 103 2.49 -11.93 -7.42
N TRP A 104 2.43 -10.95 -6.53
CA TRP A 104 3.39 -9.85 -6.52
C TRP A 104 4.82 -10.31 -6.22
N ILE A 105 5.02 -11.14 -5.18
CA ILE A 105 6.35 -11.73 -4.88
C ILE A 105 6.87 -12.52 -6.09
N LYS A 106 6.03 -13.32 -6.75
CA LYS A 106 6.42 -14.04 -7.97
C LYS A 106 6.85 -13.08 -9.10
N THR A 107 6.14 -11.97 -9.27
CA THR A 107 6.49 -10.92 -10.24
C THR A 107 7.85 -10.31 -9.92
N LEU A 108 8.11 -10.01 -8.66
CA LEU A 108 9.37 -9.41 -8.22
C LEU A 108 10.56 -10.37 -8.34
N LEU A 109 10.36 -11.67 -8.08
CA LEU A 109 11.37 -12.70 -8.35
C LEU A 109 11.70 -12.79 -9.85
N ILE A 110 10.71 -12.64 -10.73
CA ILE A 110 10.96 -12.53 -12.18
C ILE A 110 11.72 -11.24 -12.51
N ALA A 111 11.33 -10.10 -11.94
CA ALA A 111 11.96 -8.81 -12.20
C ALA A 111 13.45 -8.78 -11.83
N ARG A 112 13.80 -9.43 -10.72
CA ARG A 112 15.19 -9.64 -10.27
C ARG A 112 15.97 -10.65 -11.13
N GLY A 113 15.29 -11.48 -11.90
CA GLY A 113 15.90 -12.60 -12.64
C GLY A 113 16.13 -13.85 -11.78
N ASP A 114 15.54 -13.94 -10.59
CA ASP A 114 15.61 -15.16 -9.76
C ASP A 114 14.72 -16.29 -10.32
N LEU A 115 13.72 -15.94 -11.15
CA LEU A 115 12.84 -16.88 -11.84
C LEU A 115 12.72 -16.54 -13.33
N HIS A 116 12.65 -17.58 -14.16
CA HIS A 116 12.43 -17.47 -15.61
C HIS A 116 11.31 -18.42 -16.04
N GLY A 117 10.12 -17.88 -16.34
CA GLY A 117 8.96 -18.62 -16.86
C GLY A 117 8.27 -19.57 -15.86
N ASN A 118 9.03 -20.36 -15.09
CA ASN A 118 8.50 -21.25 -14.06
C ASN A 118 8.41 -20.54 -12.70
N THR A 119 7.19 -20.34 -12.21
CA THR A 119 6.92 -19.72 -10.88
C THR A 119 6.28 -20.67 -9.87
N SER A 120 6.55 -21.98 -10.01
CA SER A 120 6.07 -23.00 -9.09
C SER A 120 6.72 -22.90 -7.70
N GLN A 121 6.13 -23.55 -6.70
CA GLN A 121 6.70 -23.61 -5.34
C GLN A 121 8.07 -24.29 -5.35
N GLU A 122 8.23 -25.34 -6.15
CA GLU A 122 9.48 -26.09 -6.32
C GLU A 122 10.58 -25.22 -6.96
N ALA A 123 10.24 -24.33 -7.88
CA ALA A 123 11.18 -23.37 -8.44
C ALA A 123 11.60 -22.35 -7.37
N ILE A 124 10.63 -21.80 -6.62
CA ILE A 124 10.90 -20.82 -5.55
C ILE A 124 11.73 -21.45 -4.42
N ALA A 125 11.50 -22.72 -4.09
CA ALA A 125 12.25 -23.44 -3.06
C ALA A 125 13.76 -23.45 -3.34
N LYS A 126 14.16 -23.55 -4.62
CA LYS A 126 15.55 -23.64 -5.08
C LYS A 126 16.30 -22.30 -5.07
N ILE A 127 15.60 -21.17 -4.99
CA ILE A 127 16.23 -19.83 -4.94
C ILE A 127 17.03 -19.70 -3.65
N ASN A 128 18.26 -19.16 -3.73
CA ASN A 128 19.01 -18.72 -2.55
C ASN A 128 18.38 -17.43 -1.99
N LYS A 129 17.84 -17.51 -0.77
CA LYS A 129 17.08 -16.43 -0.14
C LYS A 129 17.90 -15.63 0.87
N SER A 130 19.20 -15.93 1.02
CA SER A 130 20.06 -15.30 2.04
C SER A 130 20.12 -13.78 1.91
N CYS A 131 20.01 -13.27 0.68
CA CYS A 131 20.04 -11.83 0.38
C CYS A 131 18.63 -11.22 0.21
N LEU A 132 17.57 -12.00 0.41
CA LEU A 132 16.19 -11.54 0.27
C LEU A 132 15.62 -11.17 1.64
N VAL A 133 14.65 -10.26 1.67
CA VAL A 133 13.85 -9.96 2.86
C VAL A 133 13.12 -11.21 3.36
N GLN A 134 13.11 -11.45 4.67
CA GLN A 134 12.58 -12.69 5.25
C GLN A 134 11.12 -12.58 5.69
N THR A 135 10.67 -11.38 6.05
CA THR A 135 9.33 -11.13 6.59
C THR A 135 8.54 -10.18 5.69
N ALA A 136 7.20 -10.26 5.75
CA ALA A 136 6.35 -9.27 5.08
C ALA A 136 6.58 -7.86 5.64
N GLU A 137 6.88 -7.74 6.93
CA GLU A 137 7.24 -6.47 7.55
C GLU A 137 8.49 -5.86 6.92
N ASP A 138 9.58 -6.63 6.77
CA ASP A 138 10.80 -6.17 6.11
C ASP A 138 10.53 -5.76 4.66
N PHE A 139 9.70 -6.53 3.95
CA PHE A 139 9.30 -6.24 2.58
C PHE A 139 8.58 -4.90 2.46
N PHE A 140 7.50 -4.68 3.22
CA PHE A 140 6.71 -3.45 3.12
C PHE A 140 7.45 -2.24 3.70
N LYS A 141 8.24 -2.40 4.76
CA LYS A 141 9.13 -1.33 5.24
C LYS A 141 10.18 -0.98 4.19
N GLY A 142 10.78 -1.97 3.53
CA GLY A 142 11.72 -1.76 2.42
C GLY A 142 11.09 -1.00 1.25
N MET A 143 9.84 -1.34 0.89
CA MET A 143 9.08 -0.56 -0.10
C MET A 143 8.91 0.90 0.30
N MET A 144 8.51 1.15 1.55
CA MET A 144 8.35 2.51 2.05
C MET A 144 9.67 3.27 2.04
N LYS A 145 10.77 2.66 2.47
CA LYS A 145 12.10 3.29 2.42
C LYS A 145 12.55 3.62 0.99
N LYS A 146 12.13 2.83 0.01
CA LYS A 146 12.29 3.11 -1.43
C LYS A 146 11.29 4.15 -1.97
N GLY A 147 10.61 4.88 -1.08
CA GLY A 147 9.75 6.01 -1.41
C GLY A 147 8.33 5.63 -1.81
N ILE A 148 7.85 4.40 -1.54
CA ILE A 148 6.49 3.97 -1.90
C ILE A 148 5.55 4.14 -0.69
N LEU A 149 4.71 5.16 -0.73
CA LEU A 149 3.64 5.37 0.24
C LEU A 149 2.49 4.36 -0.01
N LEU A 150 2.13 3.60 1.02
CA LEU A 150 1.11 2.54 0.94
C LEU A 150 -0.26 3.05 1.42
N LEU A 151 -1.01 3.73 0.55
CA LEU A 151 -2.20 4.51 0.93
C LEU A 151 -3.50 3.85 0.45
N ASN A 152 -4.50 3.70 1.33
CA ASN A 152 -5.85 3.31 0.91
C ASN A 152 -6.67 4.55 0.50
N ALA A 153 -7.55 4.42 -0.49
CA ALA A 153 -8.46 5.49 -0.90
C ALA A 153 -9.59 5.75 0.13
N SER A 154 -9.95 4.73 0.92
CA SER A 154 -10.68 4.88 2.18
C SER A 154 -9.76 4.41 3.31
N LEU A 155 -9.49 5.25 4.31
CA LEU A 155 -8.60 4.86 5.43
C LEU A 155 -9.29 3.97 6.47
N ILE A 156 -10.60 3.78 6.35
CA ILE A 156 -11.43 3.03 7.30
C ILE A 156 -12.15 1.88 6.59
N TYR A 157 -12.30 0.78 7.32
CA TYR A 157 -13.17 -0.34 6.96
C TYR A 157 -14.16 -0.67 8.09
N SER A 158 -15.43 -0.78 7.73
CA SER A 158 -16.46 -1.48 8.52
C SER A 158 -17.24 -2.43 7.61
N LYS A 159 -17.63 -3.59 8.13
CA LYS A 159 -18.35 -4.62 7.37
C LYS A 159 -19.62 -4.03 6.74
N GLY A 160 -19.76 -4.19 5.42
CA GLY A 160 -20.91 -3.69 4.66
C GLY A 160 -20.93 -2.19 4.41
N LYS A 161 -19.93 -1.41 4.88
CA LYS A 161 -19.90 0.05 4.76
C LYS A 161 -18.77 0.59 3.86
N VAL A 162 -18.10 -0.25 3.06
CA VAL A 162 -17.00 0.19 2.18
C VAL A 162 -17.42 1.36 1.25
N PRO A 163 -18.55 1.30 0.51
CA PRO A 163 -18.99 2.44 -0.31
C PRO A 163 -19.40 3.67 0.50
N TYR A 164 -19.85 3.47 1.74
CA TYR A 164 -20.19 4.56 2.65
C TYR A 164 -18.93 5.32 3.08
N HIS A 165 -17.91 4.62 3.61
CA HIS A 165 -16.65 5.24 3.99
C HIS A 165 -15.92 5.88 2.80
N ALA A 166 -15.91 5.21 1.64
CA ALA A 166 -15.29 5.77 0.43
C ALA A 166 -15.90 7.12 0.01
N ARG A 167 -17.21 7.31 0.18
CA ARG A 167 -17.86 8.60 -0.09
C ARG A 167 -17.41 9.69 0.89
N HIS A 168 -17.32 9.37 2.18
CA HIS A 168 -16.86 10.32 3.20
C HIS A 168 -15.37 10.65 3.09
N TRP A 169 -14.52 9.72 2.64
CA TRP A 169 -13.09 9.93 2.44
C TRP A 169 -12.75 10.61 1.10
N LYS A 170 -13.71 10.73 0.17
CA LYS A 170 -13.47 11.35 -1.14
C LYS A 170 -12.98 12.80 -1.05
N PRO A 171 -13.58 13.72 -0.27
CA PRO A 171 -13.09 15.09 -0.14
C PRO A 171 -11.65 15.15 0.38
N PHE A 172 -11.32 14.32 1.38
CA PHE A 172 -9.97 14.19 1.90
C PHE A 172 -8.98 13.79 0.80
N MET A 173 -9.27 12.74 0.04
CA MET A 173 -8.39 12.26 -1.03
C MET A 173 -8.21 13.30 -2.15
N GLN A 174 -9.28 14.02 -2.49
CA GLN A 174 -9.23 15.10 -3.48
C GLN A 174 -8.31 16.23 -3.02
N ASN A 175 -8.50 16.72 -1.80
CA ASN A 175 -7.66 17.78 -1.26
C ASN A 175 -6.21 17.35 -1.06
N LEU A 176 -5.96 16.12 -0.59
CA LEU A 176 -4.63 15.54 -0.47
C LEU A 176 -3.87 15.60 -1.80
N PHE A 177 -4.50 15.15 -2.90
CA PHE A 177 -3.86 15.19 -4.22
C PHE A 177 -3.69 16.61 -4.76
N GLU A 178 -4.61 17.53 -4.48
CA GLU A 178 -4.45 18.95 -4.84
C GLU A 178 -3.27 19.59 -4.12
N GLN A 179 -3.10 19.33 -2.82
CA GLN A 179 -1.96 19.84 -2.06
C GLN A 179 -0.64 19.22 -2.57
N LEU A 180 -0.64 17.92 -2.89
CA LEU A 180 0.52 17.23 -3.45
C LEU A 180 0.91 17.76 -4.83
N ALA A 181 -0.06 18.05 -5.71
CA ALA A 181 0.20 18.63 -7.02
C ALA A 181 0.94 19.98 -6.94
N ILE A 182 0.79 20.71 -5.83
CA ILE A 182 1.45 21.99 -5.58
C ILE A 182 2.80 21.78 -4.87
N ARG A 183 2.83 20.94 -3.83
CA ARG A 183 3.98 20.83 -2.92
C ARG A 183 5.02 19.79 -3.35
N LYS A 184 4.58 18.78 -4.09
CA LYS A 184 5.40 17.66 -4.54
C LYS A 184 4.91 17.14 -5.90
N PRO A 185 4.97 17.98 -6.95
CA PRO A 185 4.38 17.67 -8.26
C PRO A 185 4.95 16.40 -8.93
N ASP A 186 6.18 16.01 -8.57
CA ASP A 186 6.85 14.85 -9.15
C ASP A 186 6.39 13.50 -8.55
N VAL A 187 5.55 13.51 -7.51
CA VAL A 187 5.03 12.26 -6.92
C VAL A 187 4.13 11.54 -7.93
N GLN A 188 4.33 10.23 -8.06
CA GLN A 188 3.62 9.42 -9.05
C GLN A 188 2.65 8.44 -8.41
N LEU A 189 1.52 8.18 -9.06
CA LEU A 189 0.55 7.18 -8.63
C LEU A 189 0.87 5.80 -9.21
N ILE A 190 0.75 4.77 -8.37
CA ILE A 190 0.69 3.37 -8.77
C ILE A 190 -0.74 2.88 -8.54
N LEU A 191 -1.41 2.48 -9.62
CA LEU A 191 -2.84 2.19 -9.65
C LEU A 191 -3.08 0.76 -10.13
N PHE A 192 -3.63 -0.08 -9.25
CA PHE A 192 -3.92 -1.48 -9.57
C PHE A 192 -5.43 -1.74 -9.65
N GLY A 193 -5.87 -2.23 -10.81
CA GLY A 193 -7.27 -2.55 -11.08
C GLY A 193 -8.17 -1.32 -11.16
N LYS A 194 -9.42 -1.47 -10.71
CA LYS A 194 -10.49 -0.47 -10.87
C LYS A 194 -10.28 0.84 -10.09
N ILE A 195 -9.29 0.91 -9.21
CA ILE A 195 -8.98 2.15 -8.49
C ILE A 195 -8.57 3.27 -9.46
N ALA A 196 -7.97 2.91 -10.61
CA ALA A 196 -7.58 3.85 -11.65
C ALA A 196 -8.78 4.63 -12.24
N GLU A 197 -9.97 4.03 -12.25
CA GLU A 197 -11.21 4.67 -12.75
C GLU A 197 -11.85 5.60 -11.71
N LYS A 198 -11.55 5.40 -10.43
CA LYS A 198 -12.21 6.10 -9.30
C LYS A 198 -11.47 7.35 -8.83
N ILE A 199 -10.19 7.47 -9.15
CA ILE A 199 -9.32 8.55 -8.67
C ILE A 199 -9.21 9.63 -9.74
N PRO A 200 -9.30 10.94 -9.39
CA PRO A 200 -9.06 12.03 -10.32
C PRO A 200 -7.58 12.05 -10.72
N ALA A 201 -7.23 11.22 -11.71
CA ALA A 201 -5.86 11.01 -12.19
C ALA A 201 -5.29 12.21 -12.95
N ASN A 202 -6.05 13.31 -13.07
CA ASN A 202 -5.62 14.54 -13.73
C ASN A 202 -4.79 15.47 -12.81
N LYS A 203 -4.59 15.13 -11.54
CA LYS A 203 -3.87 15.99 -10.58
C LYS A 203 -2.42 15.60 -10.34
N LEU A 204 -2.09 14.31 -10.46
CA LEU A 204 -0.76 13.78 -10.21
C LEU A 204 -0.30 12.93 -11.39
N LEU A 205 1.01 12.78 -11.55
CA LEU A 205 1.60 11.92 -12.56
C LEU A 205 1.21 10.45 -12.30
N ILE A 206 1.00 9.68 -13.37
CA ILE A 206 0.76 8.24 -13.28
C ILE A 206 2.08 7.55 -13.60
N GLY A 207 2.64 6.83 -12.61
CA GLY A 207 3.85 6.04 -12.80
C GLY A 207 3.54 4.65 -13.35
N LEU A 208 2.51 3.99 -12.82
CA LEU A 208 2.11 2.65 -13.25
C LEU A 208 0.60 2.44 -13.13
N VAL A 209 -0.01 1.90 -14.19
CA VAL A 209 -1.36 1.34 -14.19
C VAL A 209 -1.28 -0.11 -14.66
N SER A 210 -1.92 -1.00 -13.92
CA SER A 210 -1.95 -2.44 -14.24
C SER A 210 -3.25 -3.08 -13.74
N GLU A 211 -3.54 -4.31 -14.15
CA GLU A 211 -4.53 -5.14 -13.48
C GLU A 211 -4.19 -5.33 -11.99
N HIS A 212 -5.18 -5.72 -11.19
CA HIS A 212 -4.94 -5.97 -9.77
C HIS A 212 -4.04 -7.19 -9.56
N PRO A 213 -3.08 -7.17 -8.61
CA PRO A 213 -2.17 -8.30 -8.35
C PRO A 213 -2.85 -9.62 -7.96
N TYR A 214 -4.14 -9.59 -7.62
CA TYR A 214 -4.94 -10.80 -7.47
C TYR A 214 -4.96 -11.68 -8.74
N ASN A 215 -4.88 -11.05 -9.92
CA ASN A 215 -4.90 -11.74 -11.21
C ASN A 215 -3.58 -12.45 -11.49
N VAL A 216 -3.65 -13.66 -12.05
CA VAL A 216 -2.45 -14.46 -12.38
C VAL A 216 -1.62 -13.79 -13.49
N SER A 217 -2.26 -13.05 -14.41
CA SER A 217 -1.59 -12.30 -15.47
C SER A 217 -0.59 -11.28 -14.95
N PHE A 218 -0.79 -10.78 -13.72
CA PHE A 218 0.10 -9.81 -13.08
C PHE A 218 1.52 -10.35 -12.94
N ILE A 219 1.68 -11.67 -12.74
CA ILE A 219 2.97 -12.35 -12.58
C ILE A 219 3.89 -12.10 -13.78
N THR A 220 3.31 -12.07 -14.98
CA THR A 220 4.04 -11.95 -16.25
C THR A 220 3.78 -10.61 -16.94
N ASN A 221 3.19 -9.64 -16.26
CA ASN A 221 2.93 -8.33 -16.84
C ASN A 221 4.26 -7.57 -16.99
N GLN A 222 4.70 -7.39 -18.24
CA GLN A 222 5.99 -6.79 -18.56
C GLN A 222 6.15 -5.36 -18.03
N ARG A 223 5.07 -4.55 -18.04
CA ARG A 223 5.11 -3.18 -17.51
C ARG A 223 5.34 -3.17 -16.00
N VAL A 224 4.70 -4.10 -15.28
CA VAL A 224 4.90 -4.25 -13.83
C VAL A 224 6.32 -4.71 -13.53
N ILE A 225 6.81 -5.70 -14.27
CA ILE A 225 8.16 -6.24 -14.13
C ILE A 225 9.19 -5.12 -14.34
N GLU A 226 9.11 -4.39 -15.45
CA GLU A 226 10.05 -3.31 -15.79
C GLU A 226 10.02 -2.17 -14.78
N PHE A 227 8.82 -1.80 -14.31
CA PHE A 227 8.65 -0.73 -13.34
C PHE A 227 9.31 -1.05 -11.99
N PHE A 228 9.13 -2.26 -11.46
CA PHE A 228 9.68 -2.64 -10.15
C PHE A 228 11.11 -3.19 -10.20
N LYS A 229 11.60 -3.61 -11.37
CA LYS A 229 12.97 -4.11 -11.55
C LYS A 229 14.06 -3.21 -10.96
N PRO A 230 14.13 -1.89 -11.25
CA PRO A 230 15.18 -1.03 -10.70
C PRO A 230 15.07 -0.81 -9.19
N MET A 231 13.90 -1.05 -8.59
CA MET A 231 13.67 -0.85 -7.14
C MET A 231 14.14 -2.05 -6.32
N ASP A 232 14.24 -3.22 -6.94
CA ASP A 232 14.66 -4.46 -6.29
C ASP A 232 13.99 -4.72 -4.92
N LEU A 233 12.65 -4.71 -4.87
CA LEU A 233 11.90 -4.67 -3.60
C LEU A 233 12.08 -5.88 -2.67
N LEU A 234 12.68 -6.98 -3.14
CA LEU A 234 12.95 -8.15 -2.31
C LEU A 234 14.34 -8.14 -1.67
N SER A 235 15.22 -7.18 -1.98
CA SER A 235 16.52 -7.06 -1.31
C SER A 235 16.37 -6.36 0.04
N TYR A 236 17.23 -6.73 1.01
CA TYR A 236 17.54 -5.79 2.09
C TYR A 236 18.20 -4.54 1.49
N GLU A 237 17.99 -3.38 2.13
CA GLU A 237 18.79 -2.22 1.77
C GLU A 237 20.25 -2.46 2.12
N SER A 238 21.15 -2.03 1.25
CA SER A 238 22.54 -1.86 1.64
C SER A 238 22.58 -0.63 2.55
N ASN A 239 23.03 -0.80 3.80
CA ASN A 239 23.30 0.33 4.69
C ASN A 239 24.31 1.30 4.06
#